data_AF-A0A7W0KAA9-F1
#
_entry.id   AF-A0A7W0KAA9-F1
#
_cell.length_a   1.000
_cell.length_b   1.000
_cell.length_c   1.000
_cell.angle_alpha   90.00
_cell.angle_beta   90.00
_cell.angle_gamma   90.00
#
_symmetry.space_group_name_H-M   'P 1'
#
loop_
_entity.id
_entity.type
_entity.pdbx_description
1 polymer ?
#
loop_
_entity_poly.entity_id
_entity_poly.type
_entity_poly.pdbx_seq_one_letter_code
_entity_poly.pdbx_strand_id
1 'polypeptide(L)'
;MAAAVHAHPSNRFLLLSVAALMSVSIWLQVTRDRGWLAYESATPLLWVPSAAVLQRASLGFDNLVADIYWMRAVVYYGGRRLESRADRNYNLLYPLLDVVTRLDPRFKTAFRFGAIFLTEAYPAGPGRPDQAIALLERGLADNPTAWEYAHDIGFVYYWWLEDYTAAAKWFARASTMTGAPGWLKLLAATTLAEGGDRASSRLLWRHILDNAEGEWMKNSATLRLRQLDAMDALDELNAIGARYAARVGRPATSWDELVRGERLRGVPLDPGGTPFELDPATGRIDLSRRSSLWPLPTG
;
A
#
# COMPACT_ATOMS: atom_id res chain seq x y z
N MET A 1 2.55 46.62 65.60
CA MET A 1 1.21 47.08 65.17
C MET A 1 0.98 46.52 63.75
N ALA A 2 -0.05 45.69 63.62
CA ALA A 2 -0.59 44.92 62.48
C ALA A 2 0.11 44.89 61.09
N ALA A 3 0.38 43.66 60.61
CA ALA A 3 0.73 43.36 59.22
C ALA A 3 -0.50 43.48 58.29
N ALA A 4 -0.37 44.23 57.21
CA ALA A 4 -1.41 44.41 56.20
C ALA A 4 -1.53 43.15 55.32
N VAL A 5 -2.67 42.47 55.38
CA VAL A 5 -3.02 41.35 54.51
C VAL A 5 -3.33 41.88 53.12
N HIS A 6 -2.52 41.53 52.12
CA HIS A 6 -2.81 41.80 50.71
C HIS A 6 -4.00 40.93 50.26
N ALA A 7 -5.14 41.56 49.99
CA ALA A 7 -6.28 40.88 49.37
C ALA A 7 -5.96 40.56 47.90
N HIS A 8 -5.97 39.28 47.53
CA HIS A 8 -5.82 38.84 46.15
C HIS A 8 -7.00 39.35 45.29
N PRO A 9 -6.75 39.88 44.07
CA PRO A 9 -7.83 40.33 43.18
C PRO A 9 -8.73 39.14 42.81
N SER A 10 -10.05 39.34 42.87
CA SER A 10 -10.99 38.24 42.73
C SER A 10 -11.00 37.70 41.29
N ASN A 11 -10.58 36.45 41.09
CA ASN A 11 -10.63 35.73 39.82
C ASN A 11 -12.06 35.37 39.35
N ARG A 12 -13.09 35.97 39.97
CA ARG A 12 -14.51 35.68 39.69
C ARG A 12 -14.87 36.01 38.23
N PHE A 13 -14.37 37.12 37.70
CA PHE A 13 -14.60 37.48 36.29
C PHE A 13 -13.96 36.47 35.33
N LEU A 14 -12.73 36.03 35.60
CA LEU A 14 -12.04 35.05 34.75
C LEU A 14 -12.75 33.70 34.77
N LEU A 15 -13.19 33.24 35.94
CA LEU A 15 -13.98 32.01 36.09
C LEU A 15 -15.34 32.10 35.37
N LEU A 16 -16.01 33.25 35.43
CA LEU A 16 -17.26 33.47 34.69
C LEU A 16 -17.04 33.47 33.18
N SER A 17 -15.96 34.08 32.69
CA SER A 17 -15.60 34.05 31.27
C SER A 17 -15.29 32.64 30.78
N VAL A 18 -14.54 31.86 31.56
CA VAL A 18 -14.24 30.45 31.23
C VAL A 18 -15.51 29.62 31.20
N ALA A 19 -16.39 29.76 32.19
CA ALA A 19 -17.67 29.05 32.24
C ALA A 19 -18.57 29.42 31.06
N ALA A 20 -18.62 30.69 30.67
CA ALA A 20 -19.37 31.14 29.51
C ALA A 20 -18.81 30.54 28.21
N LEU A 21 -17.49 30.56 28.02
CA LEU A 21 -16.83 29.98 26.85
C LEU A 21 -17.02 28.46 26.77
N MET A 22 -16.93 27.76 27.90
CA MET A 22 -17.23 26.33 27.96
C MET A 22 -18.69 26.04 27.65
N SER A 23 -19.63 26.85 28.15
CA SER A 23 -21.06 26.68 27.87
C SER A 23 -21.38 26.90 26.39
N VAL A 24 -20.76 27.90 25.76
CA VAL A 24 -20.87 28.13 24.31
C VAL A 24 -20.26 26.97 23.51
N SER A 25 -19.10 26.46 23.93
CA SER A 25 -18.45 25.30 23.30
C SER A 25 -19.31 24.04 23.40
N ILE A 26 -19.86 23.75 24.58
CA ILE A 26 -20.76 22.62 24.80
C ILE A 26 -22.05 22.81 24.01
N TRP A 27 -22.61 24.02 23.97
CA TRP A 27 -23.80 24.30 23.18
C TRP A 27 -23.55 24.11 21.68
N LEU A 28 -22.40 24.54 21.16
CA LEU A 28 -21.97 24.30 19.78
C LEU A 28 -21.76 22.81 19.49
N GLN A 29 -21.15 22.06 20.42
CA GLN A 29 -20.99 20.62 20.29
C GLN A 29 -22.33 19.89 20.30
N VAL A 30 -23.21 20.21 21.26
CA VAL A 30 -24.52 19.58 21.39
C VAL A 30 -25.44 19.94 20.21
N THR A 31 -25.40 21.16 19.69
CA THR A 31 -26.17 21.55 18.49
C THR A 31 -25.63 20.86 17.23
N ARG A 32 -24.30 20.75 17.10
CA ARG A 32 -23.66 19.99 16.02
C ARG A 32 -24.01 18.50 16.10
N ASP A 33 -23.89 17.87 17.27
CA ASP A 33 -24.06 16.43 17.46
C ASP A 33 -25.53 16.00 17.43
N ARG A 34 -26.46 16.85 17.87
CA ARG A 34 -27.91 16.62 17.70
C ARG A 34 -28.39 16.72 16.26
N GLY A 35 -27.58 17.31 15.37
CA GLY A 35 -27.88 17.56 13.97
C GLY A 35 -27.08 16.72 12.99
N TRP A 36 -26.49 15.58 13.41
CA TRP A 36 -25.88 14.61 12.48
C TRP A 36 -26.94 13.90 11.64
N LEU A 37 -27.58 14.67 10.76
CA LEU A 37 -28.08 14.17 9.50
C LEU A 37 -26.85 13.87 8.64
N ALA A 38 -26.85 12.74 7.93
CA ALA A 38 -25.90 12.54 6.84
C ALA A 38 -25.92 13.82 6.00
N TYR A 39 -24.75 14.40 5.72
CA TYR A 39 -24.65 15.59 4.90
C TYR A 39 -25.29 15.28 3.53
N GLU A 40 -26.57 15.60 3.38
CA GLU A 40 -27.19 15.76 2.07
C GLU A 40 -26.58 17.03 1.50
N SER A 41 -25.83 16.87 0.42
CA SER A 41 -25.24 17.99 -0.28
C SER A 41 -26.40 18.87 -0.75
N ALA A 42 -26.66 19.95 -0.01
CA ALA A 42 -27.61 20.97 -0.39
C ALA A 42 -27.08 21.71 -1.62
N THR A 43 -27.27 21.11 -2.80
CA THR A 43 -27.16 21.78 -4.12
C THR A 43 -25.71 22.21 -4.49
N PRO A 44 -25.30 22.23 -5.77
CA PRO A 44 -23.90 22.43 -6.18
C PRO A 44 -23.52 23.92 -6.16
N LEU A 45 -23.48 24.55 -4.99
CA LEU A 45 -23.23 25.99 -4.84
C LEU A 45 -22.07 26.27 -3.88
N LEU A 46 -21.05 26.94 -4.43
CA LEU A 46 -19.85 27.50 -3.81
C LEU A 46 -18.66 26.54 -3.57
N TRP A 47 -18.30 25.77 -4.59
CA TRP A 47 -16.91 25.37 -4.80
C TRP A 47 -16.37 26.06 -6.05
N VAL A 48 -15.15 26.59 -5.97
CA VAL A 48 -14.47 27.18 -7.12
C VAL A 48 -13.54 26.11 -7.69
N PRO A 49 -13.79 25.60 -8.91
CA PRO A 49 -12.99 24.54 -9.51
C PRO A 49 -11.56 24.95 -9.86
N SER A 50 -11.29 26.24 -9.89
CA SER A 50 -9.99 26.76 -10.28
C SER A 50 -9.11 26.99 -9.05
N ALA A 51 -8.08 26.15 -8.91
CA ALA A 51 -7.01 26.37 -7.95
C ALA A 51 -6.35 27.76 -8.14
N ALA A 52 -6.17 28.22 -9.38
CA ALA A 52 -5.58 29.53 -9.66
C ALA A 52 -6.46 30.70 -9.19
N VAL A 53 -7.79 30.59 -9.30
CA VAL A 53 -8.70 31.60 -8.74
C VAL A 53 -8.67 31.57 -7.23
N LEU A 54 -8.69 30.38 -6.62
CA LEU A 54 -8.60 30.23 -5.18
C LEU A 54 -7.28 30.74 -4.62
N GLN A 55 -6.16 30.50 -5.31
CA GLN A 55 -4.85 30.99 -4.90
C GLN A 55 -4.75 32.52 -4.89
N ARG A 56 -5.46 33.19 -5.81
CA ARG A 56 -5.54 34.66 -5.80
C ARG A 56 -6.51 35.16 -4.73
N ALA A 57 -7.60 34.44 -4.50
CA ALA A 57 -8.64 34.82 -3.53
C ALA A 57 -8.26 34.49 -2.08
N SER A 58 -7.34 33.54 -1.85
CA SER A 58 -6.86 33.13 -0.54
C SER A 58 -5.98 34.18 0.14
N LEU A 59 -5.47 35.17 -0.62
CA LEU A 59 -4.59 36.24 -0.14
C LEU A 59 -3.38 35.72 0.66
N GLY A 60 -2.82 34.57 0.26
CA GLY A 60 -1.66 33.94 0.91
C GLY A 60 -2.00 32.86 1.95
N PHE A 61 -3.28 32.59 2.20
CA PHE A 61 -3.73 31.50 3.08
C PHE A 61 -4.03 30.20 2.30
N ASP A 62 -3.24 29.89 1.27
CA ASP A 62 -3.46 28.75 0.36
C ASP A 62 -3.61 27.42 1.11
N ASN A 63 -2.75 27.17 2.10
CA ASN A 63 -2.78 25.93 2.89
C ASN A 63 -4.07 25.79 3.70
N LEU A 64 -4.58 26.89 4.28
CA LEU A 64 -5.84 26.86 5.02
C LEU A 64 -7.03 26.59 4.08
N VAL A 65 -7.00 27.17 2.89
CA VAL A 65 -8.01 26.89 1.86
C VAL A 65 -7.89 25.43 1.40
N ALA A 66 -6.67 24.90 1.23
CA ALA A 66 -6.43 23.50 0.91
C ALA A 66 -7.01 22.57 1.99
N ASP A 67 -6.82 22.87 3.28
CA ASP A 67 -7.41 22.11 4.39
C ASP A 67 -8.95 22.07 4.34
N ILE A 68 -9.58 23.22 4.04
CA ILE A 68 -11.03 23.30 3.88
C ILE A 68 -11.51 22.42 2.71
N TYR A 69 -10.82 22.49 1.56
CA TYR A 69 -11.16 21.66 0.41
C TYR A 69 -10.86 20.17 0.64
N TRP A 70 -9.83 19.84 1.45
CA TRP A 70 -9.52 18.47 1.85
C TRP A 70 -10.65 17.89 2.69
N MET A 71 -11.13 18.62 3.70
CA MET A 71 -12.29 18.21 4.49
C MET A 71 -13.51 17.97 3.61
N ARG A 72 -13.74 18.84 2.61
CA ARG A 72 -14.83 18.65 1.63
C ARG A 72 -14.64 17.37 0.81
N ALA A 73 -13.43 17.07 0.35
CA ALA A 73 -13.12 15.85 -0.39
C ALA A 73 -13.39 14.59 0.44
N VAL A 74 -12.95 14.57 1.71
CA VAL A 74 -13.17 13.46 2.64
C VAL A 74 -14.65 13.26 2.94
N VAL A 75 -15.37 14.34 3.26
CA VAL A 75 -16.82 14.28 3.54
C VAL A 75 -17.60 13.87 2.29
N TYR A 76 -17.23 14.38 1.11
CA TYR A 76 -17.84 13.98 -0.16
C TYR A 76 -17.66 12.48 -0.41
N TYR A 77 -16.43 11.97 -0.28
CA TYR A 77 -16.13 10.55 -0.48
C TYR A 77 -16.88 9.67 0.53
N GLY A 78 -16.82 10.02 1.81
CA GLY A 78 -17.49 9.29 2.89
C GLY A 78 -19.02 9.29 2.72
N GLY A 79 -19.60 10.44 2.38
CA GLY A 79 -21.03 10.57 2.08
C GLY A 79 -21.45 9.62 0.96
N ARG A 80 -20.74 9.66 -0.18
CA ARG A 80 -21.03 8.78 -1.33
C ARG A 80 -20.87 7.30 -1.00
N ARG A 81 -19.88 6.94 -0.19
CA ARG A 81 -19.66 5.55 0.24
C ARG A 81 -20.76 5.03 1.17
N LEU A 82 -21.42 5.91 1.92
CA LEU A 82 -22.51 5.56 2.84
C LEU A 82 -23.90 5.63 2.20
N GLU A 83 -24.03 6.25 1.02
CA GLU A 83 -25.30 6.32 0.28
C GLU A 83 -25.82 4.90 -0.02
N SER A 84 -27.08 4.62 0.34
CA SER A 84 -27.73 3.33 0.08
C SER A 84 -28.11 3.14 -1.39
N ARG A 85 -27.89 4.15 -2.24
CA ARG A 85 -28.17 4.08 -3.68
C ARG A 85 -27.16 3.19 -4.40
N ALA A 86 -27.64 2.49 -5.43
CA ALA A 86 -26.85 1.57 -6.24
C ALA A 86 -26.07 2.25 -7.36
N ASP A 87 -26.22 3.57 -7.56
CA ASP A 87 -25.60 4.39 -8.61
C ASP A 87 -24.68 5.48 -8.03
N ARG A 88 -23.77 5.08 -7.14
CA ARG A 88 -22.87 6.02 -6.46
C ARG A 88 -21.94 6.71 -7.46
N ASN A 89 -21.97 8.04 -7.46
CA ASN A 89 -21.16 8.85 -8.36
C ASN A 89 -20.03 9.56 -7.61
N TYR A 90 -18.79 9.32 -8.02
CA TYR A 90 -17.58 9.88 -7.41
C TYR A 90 -16.88 10.95 -8.28
N ASN A 91 -17.54 11.48 -9.32
CA ASN A 91 -16.94 12.36 -10.33
C ASN A 91 -16.29 13.64 -9.76
N LEU A 92 -16.73 14.15 -8.60
CA LEU A 92 -16.13 15.33 -7.97
C LEU A 92 -14.91 15.02 -7.11
N LEU A 93 -14.61 13.75 -6.83
CA LEU A 93 -13.50 13.39 -5.96
C LEU A 93 -12.16 13.87 -6.55
N TYR A 94 -11.86 13.52 -7.80
CA TYR A 94 -10.61 13.93 -8.43
C TYR A 94 -10.47 15.46 -8.56
N PRO A 95 -11.47 16.22 -9.06
CA PRO A 95 -11.39 17.68 -9.06
C PRO A 95 -11.17 18.32 -7.69
N LEU A 96 -11.78 17.78 -6.63
CA LEU A 96 -11.56 18.27 -5.27
C LEU A 96 -10.12 18.03 -4.83
N LEU A 97 -9.59 16.82 -5.03
CA LEU A 97 -8.20 16.47 -4.71
C LEU A 97 -7.21 17.30 -5.54
N ASP A 98 -7.55 17.59 -6.81
CA ASP A 98 -6.74 18.42 -7.69
C ASP A 98 -6.61 19.84 -7.17
N VAL A 99 -7.70 20.45 -6.71
CA VAL A 99 -7.68 21.78 -6.11
C VAL A 99 -6.84 21.78 -4.83
N VAL A 100 -7.06 20.81 -3.93
CA VAL A 100 -6.32 20.71 -2.65
C VAL A 100 -4.81 20.67 -2.89
N THR A 101 -4.38 19.75 -3.76
CA THR A 101 -2.96 19.49 -3.99
C THR A 101 -2.27 20.56 -4.84
N ARG A 102 -3.02 21.35 -5.63
CA ARG A 102 -2.48 22.54 -6.29
C ARG A 102 -2.34 23.74 -5.35
N LEU A 103 -3.24 23.87 -4.37
CA LEU A 103 -3.15 24.93 -3.37
C LEU A 103 -2.02 24.66 -2.38
N ASP A 104 -1.88 23.42 -1.92
CA ASP A 104 -0.75 22.99 -1.08
C ASP A 104 -0.04 21.75 -1.66
N PRO A 105 1.00 21.95 -2.50
CA PRO A 105 1.81 20.86 -3.04
C PRO A 105 2.59 20.06 -1.99
N ARG A 106 2.71 20.56 -0.75
CA ARG A 106 3.37 19.85 0.35
C ARG A 106 2.41 18.99 1.17
N PHE A 107 1.11 19.01 0.85
CA PHE A 107 0.08 18.29 1.59
C PHE A 107 0.11 16.78 1.33
N LYS A 108 1.10 16.09 1.91
CA LYS A 108 1.31 14.64 1.73
C LYS A 108 0.06 13.80 1.95
N THR A 109 -0.73 14.09 2.98
CA THR A 109 -1.96 13.35 3.29
C THR A 109 -2.96 13.39 2.13
N ALA A 110 -3.16 14.56 1.50
CA ALA A 110 -4.09 14.71 0.39
C ALA A 110 -3.68 13.90 -0.85
N PHE A 111 -2.38 13.85 -1.16
CA PHE A 111 -1.85 13.00 -2.22
C PHE A 111 -2.04 11.51 -1.91
N ARG A 112 -1.56 11.05 -0.75
CA ARG A 112 -1.52 9.62 -0.40
C ARG A 112 -2.91 9.03 -0.18
N PHE A 113 -3.71 9.65 0.69
CA PHE A 113 -5.07 9.17 0.95
C PHE A 113 -6.02 9.50 -0.20
N GLY A 114 -5.81 10.61 -0.92
CA GLY A 114 -6.55 10.90 -2.14
C GLY A 114 -6.36 9.83 -3.21
N ALA A 115 -5.12 9.36 -3.41
CA ALA A 115 -4.83 8.25 -4.29
C ALA A 115 -5.54 6.95 -3.87
N ILE A 116 -5.54 6.62 -2.58
CA ILE A 116 -6.30 5.47 -2.05
C ILE A 116 -7.80 5.63 -2.34
N PHE A 117 -8.40 6.79 -2.05
CA PHE A 117 -9.83 7.00 -2.33
C PHE A 117 -10.16 6.88 -3.81
N LEU A 118 -9.22 7.22 -4.71
CA LEU A 118 -9.39 7.08 -6.15
C LEU A 118 -9.26 5.62 -6.61
N THR A 119 -8.44 4.78 -5.97
CA THR A 119 -8.27 3.38 -6.38
C THR A 119 -9.37 2.45 -5.88
N GLU A 120 -10.01 2.77 -4.75
CA GLU A 120 -11.08 1.96 -4.16
C GLU A 120 -12.14 1.56 -5.19
N ALA A 121 -12.38 0.25 -5.30
CA ALA A 121 -13.26 -0.33 -6.32
C ALA A 121 -14.73 0.01 -6.07
N TYR A 122 -15.54 -0.03 -7.12
CA TYR A 122 -16.98 0.11 -6.99
C TYR A 122 -17.57 -1.03 -6.14
N PRO A 123 -18.51 -0.77 -5.20
CA PRO A 123 -19.20 0.51 -4.91
C PRO A 123 -18.55 1.34 -3.79
N ALA A 124 -17.37 0.94 -3.29
CA ALA A 124 -16.69 1.66 -2.20
C ALA A 124 -16.03 2.97 -2.68
N GLY A 125 -15.58 3.00 -3.93
CA GLY A 125 -14.98 4.16 -4.58
C GLY A 125 -15.14 4.16 -6.11
N PRO A 126 -14.40 5.06 -6.81
CA PRO A 126 -14.53 5.26 -8.25
C PRO A 126 -13.78 4.23 -9.11
N GLY A 127 -12.87 3.43 -8.56
CA GLY A 127 -12.05 2.48 -9.33
C GLY A 127 -11.19 3.15 -10.41
N ARG A 128 -10.52 4.27 -10.06
CA ARG A 128 -9.72 5.11 -10.95
C ARG A 128 -8.24 5.10 -10.58
N PRO A 129 -7.54 3.96 -10.76
CA PRO A 129 -6.09 3.87 -10.53
C PRO A 129 -5.29 4.80 -11.46
N ASP A 130 -5.79 5.08 -12.65
CA ASP A 130 -5.21 6.06 -13.58
C ASP A 130 -5.13 7.47 -12.96
N GLN A 131 -6.20 7.90 -12.29
CA GLN A 131 -6.24 9.20 -11.62
C GLN A 131 -5.36 9.23 -10.36
N ALA A 132 -5.30 8.12 -9.63
CA ALA A 132 -4.44 7.98 -8.46
C ALA A 132 -2.95 8.11 -8.83
N ILE A 133 -2.52 7.41 -9.89
CA ILE A 133 -1.14 7.50 -10.40
C ILE A 133 -0.83 8.93 -10.86
N ALA A 134 -1.71 9.55 -11.66
CA ALA A 134 -1.50 10.92 -12.13
C ALA A 134 -1.40 11.95 -10.99
N LEU A 135 -2.19 11.76 -9.92
CA LEU A 135 -2.12 12.60 -8.72
C LEU A 135 -0.75 12.46 -8.02
N LEU A 136 -0.28 11.23 -7.80
CA LEU A 136 0.99 10.96 -7.14
C LEU A 136 2.21 11.36 -7.99
N GLU A 137 2.15 11.17 -9.30
CA GLU A 137 3.20 11.60 -10.24
C GLU A 137 3.37 13.12 -10.23
N ARG A 138 2.26 13.87 -10.18
CA ARG A 138 2.34 15.32 -9.94
C ARG A 138 3.00 15.64 -8.60
N GLY A 139 2.60 14.94 -7.54
CA GLY A 139 3.23 15.10 -6.22
C GLY A 139 4.74 14.87 -6.26
N LEU A 140 5.22 13.91 -7.08
CA LEU A 140 6.65 13.67 -7.30
C LEU A 140 7.32 14.78 -8.12
N ALA A 141 6.61 15.39 -9.08
CA ALA A 141 7.13 16.53 -9.84
C ALA A 141 7.34 17.75 -8.92
N ASP A 142 6.41 18.00 -7.99
CA ASP A 142 6.48 19.10 -7.02
C ASP A 142 7.46 18.79 -5.87
N ASN A 143 7.58 17.51 -5.48
CA ASN A 143 8.48 17.05 -4.43
C ASN A 143 9.26 15.78 -4.85
N PRO A 144 10.41 15.94 -5.53
CA PRO A 144 11.19 14.82 -6.05
C PRO A 144 11.82 13.90 -4.99
N THR A 145 11.79 14.27 -3.71
CA THR A 145 12.33 13.44 -2.61
C THR A 145 11.25 12.67 -1.85
N ALA A 146 9.97 12.85 -2.19
CA ALA A 146 8.85 12.14 -1.59
C ALA A 146 8.78 10.68 -2.06
N TRP A 147 9.68 9.83 -1.56
CA TRP A 147 9.73 8.40 -1.89
C TRP A 147 8.41 7.69 -1.59
N GLU A 148 7.62 8.21 -0.63
CA GLU A 148 6.32 7.67 -0.28
C GLU A 148 5.36 7.69 -1.48
N TYR A 149 5.44 8.70 -2.36
CA TYR A 149 4.59 8.77 -3.54
C TYR A 149 4.98 7.72 -4.59
N ALA A 150 6.28 7.52 -4.83
CA ALA A 150 6.75 6.47 -5.74
C ALA A 150 6.39 5.07 -5.21
N HIS A 151 6.49 4.88 -3.89
CA HIS A 151 6.05 3.68 -3.20
C HIS A 151 4.54 3.46 -3.34
N ASP A 152 3.72 4.49 -3.11
CA ASP A 152 2.27 4.38 -3.21
C ASP A 152 1.84 4.09 -4.66
N ILE A 153 2.50 4.66 -5.68
CA ILE A 153 2.29 4.29 -7.09
C ILE A 153 2.59 2.80 -7.32
N GLY A 154 3.70 2.30 -6.76
CA GLY A 154 4.03 0.88 -6.82
C GLY A 154 2.91 0.01 -6.25
N PHE A 155 2.29 0.43 -5.16
CA PHE A 155 1.13 -0.25 -4.60
C PHE A 155 -0.15 -0.13 -5.43
N VAL A 156 -0.35 0.98 -6.15
CA VAL A 156 -1.44 1.07 -7.14
C VAL A 156 -1.30 -0.04 -8.19
N TYR A 157 -0.09 -0.20 -8.74
CA TYR A 157 0.18 -1.28 -9.70
C TYR A 157 0.06 -2.67 -9.10
N TYR A 158 0.51 -2.84 -7.85
CA TYR A 158 0.52 -4.14 -7.18
C TYR A 158 -0.90 -4.65 -6.87
N TRP A 159 -1.75 -3.85 -6.22
CA TRP A 159 -3.04 -4.33 -5.71
C TRP A 159 -4.21 -4.14 -6.67
N TRP A 160 -4.21 -3.07 -7.49
CA TRP A 160 -5.38 -2.74 -8.31
C TRP A 160 -5.19 -3.05 -9.80
N LEU A 161 -3.95 -2.98 -10.29
CA LEU A 161 -3.64 -3.31 -11.68
C LEU A 161 -3.04 -4.70 -11.83
N GLU A 162 -2.60 -5.32 -10.73
CA GLU A 162 -1.89 -6.61 -10.68
C GLU A 162 -0.69 -6.68 -11.65
N ASP A 163 -0.09 -5.51 -11.97
CA ASP A 163 1.12 -5.41 -12.78
C ASP A 163 2.33 -5.36 -11.86
N TYR A 164 2.77 -6.56 -11.45
CA TYR A 164 3.91 -6.74 -10.57
C TYR A 164 5.22 -6.22 -11.17
N THR A 165 5.34 -6.19 -12.51
CA THR A 165 6.53 -5.66 -13.18
C THR A 165 6.61 -4.15 -13.02
N ALA A 166 5.51 -3.44 -13.28
CA ALA A 166 5.42 -2.00 -13.06
C ALA A 166 5.56 -1.66 -11.57
N ALA A 167 4.90 -2.42 -10.70
CA ALA A 167 5.01 -2.25 -9.24
C ALA A 167 6.47 -2.34 -8.77
N ALA A 168 7.20 -3.39 -9.18
CA ALA A 168 8.60 -3.57 -8.83
C ALA A 168 9.49 -2.43 -9.33
N LYS A 169 9.25 -1.91 -10.54
CA LYS A 169 9.99 -0.75 -11.07
C LYS A 169 9.78 0.50 -10.20
N TRP A 170 8.55 0.74 -9.74
CA TRP A 170 8.24 1.85 -8.85
C TRP A 170 8.83 1.68 -7.45
N PHE A 171 8.79 0.47 -6.87
CA PHE A 171 9.45 0.17 -5.60
C PHE A 171 10.97 0.31 -5.70
N ALA A 172 11.58 -0.15 -6.81
CA ALA A 172 13.01 0.01 -7.06
C ALA A 172 13.38 1.50 -7.18
N ARG A 173 12.60 2.29 -7.93
CA ARG A 173 12.76 3.75 -8.00
C ARG A 173 12.68 4.37 -6.61
N ALA A 174 11.64 4.05 -5.84
CA ALA A 174 11.48 4.54 -4.47
C ALA A 174 12.70 4.22 -3.60
N SER A 175 13.26 3.02 -3.70
CA SER A 175 14.44 2.61 -2.92
C SER A 175 15.71 3.43 -3.17
N THR A 176 15.81 4.09 -4.32
CA THR A 176 16.95 4.95 -4.69
C THR A 176 16.76 6.42 -4.32
N MET A 177 15.57 6.79 -3.83
CA MET A 177 15.25 8.17 -3.48
C MET A 177 15.82 8.55 -2.11
N THR A 178 16.10 9.84 -1.93
CA THR A 178 16.65 10.36 -0.67
C THR A 178 15.70 10.11 0.51
N GLY A 179 16.23 9.54 1.60
CA GLY A 179 15.44 9.24 2.81
C GLY A 179 14.55 8.00 2.70
N ALA A 180 14.63 7.27 1.58
CA ALA A 180 13.90 6.02 1.40
C ALA A 180 14.48 4.92 2.29
N PRO A 181 13.62 4.11 2.94
CA PRO A 181 14.10 3.01 3.76
C PRO A 181 14.61 1.84 2.90
N GLY A 182 15.70 1.20 3.36
CA GLY A 182 16.37 0.13 2.61
C GLY A 182 15.50 -1.10 2.29
N TRP A 183 14.42 -1.32 3.05
CA TRP A 183 13.48 -2.43 2.82
C TRP A 183 12.76 -2.33 1.47
N LEU A 184 12.65 -1.14 0.85
CA LEU A 184 12.01 -0.97 -0.46
C LEU A 184 12.70 -1.74 -1.58
N LYS A 185 14.02 -1.91 -1.49
CA LYS A 185 14.79 -2.70 -2.47
C LYS A 185 14.40 -4.18 -2.42
N LEU A 186 14.12 -4.69 -1.23
CA LEU A 186 13.64 -6.05 -0.99
C LEU A 186 12.23 -6.20 -1.50
N LEU A 187 11.37 -5.21 -1.24
CA LEU A 187 10.00 -5.22 -1.73
C LEU A 187 9.99 -5.37 -3.26
N ALA A 188 10.76 -4.56 -3.98
CA ALA A 188 10.88 -4.66 -5.44
C ALA A 188 11.28 -6.09 -5.89
N ALA A 189 12.25 -6.71 -5.22
CA ALA A 189 12.72 -8.05 -5.57
C ALA A 189 11.69 -9.14 -5.25
N THR A 190 11.00 -9.04 -4.11
CA THR A 190 9.89 -9.91 -3.71
C THR A 190 8.75 -9.83 -4.72
N THR A 191 8.35 -8.61 -5.10
CA THR A 191 7.25 -8.36 -6.04
C THR A 191 7.49 -8.99 -7.41
N LEU A 192 8.74 -8.99 -7.91
CA LEU A 192 9.06 -9.67 -9.18
C LEU A 192 8.84 -11.18 -9.11
N ALA A 193 9.21 -11.82 -7.99
CA ALA A 193 8.95 -13.24 -7.80
C ALA A 193 7.44 -13.51 -7.74
N GLU A 194 6.67 -12.62 -7.10
CA GLU A 194 5.22 -12.72 -7.00
C GLU A 194 4.49 -12.60 -8.33
N GLY A 195 5.02 -11.78 -9.24
CA GLY A 195 4.56 -11.71 -10.62
C GLY A 195 5.03 -12.83 -11.53
N GLY A 196 5.73 -13.85 -11.02
CA GLY A 196 6.30 -14.95 -11.80
C GLY A 196 7.61 -14.62 -12.52
N ASP A 197 8.12 -13.39 -12.44
CA ASP A 197 9.43 -13.00 -12.98
C ASP A 197 10.56 -13.36 -12.02
N ARG A 198 10.77 -14.67 -11.86
CA ARG A 198 11.82 -15.24 -10.99
C ARG A 198 13.22 -14.84 -11.45
N ALA A 199 13.43 -14.66 -12.76
CA ALA A 199 14.73 -14.29 -13.32
C ALA A 199 15.14 -12.87 -12.90
N SER A 200 14.25 -11.88 -13.07
CA SER A 200 14.51 -10.51 -12.63
C SER A 200 14.58 -10.42 -11.10
N SER A 201 13.73 -11.16 -10.38
CA SER A 201 13.81 -11.25 -8.92
C SER A 201 15.19 -11.73 -8.46
N ARG A 202 15.70 -12.80 -9.07
CA ARG A 202 17.01 -13.38 -8.77
C ARG A 202 18.15 -12.39 -9.03
N LEU A 203 18.08 -11.65 -10.13
CA LEU A 203 19.07 -10.61 -10.44
C LEU A 203 19.10 -9.54 -9.34
N LEU A 204 17.93 -9.07 -8.90
CA LEU A 204 17.85 -8.05 -7.87
C LEU A 204 18.31 -8.58 -6.49
N TRP A 205 17.96 -9.81 -6.14
CA TRP A 205 18.42 -10.45 -4.90
C TRP A 205 19.92 -10.69 -4.86
N ARG A 206 20.56 -11.06 -5.99
CA ARG A 206 22.02 -11.13 -6.09
C ARG A 206 22.66 -9.76 -5.87
N HIS A 207 22.16 -8.74 -6.57
CA HIS A 207 22.65 -7.37 -6.38
C HIS A 207 22.46 -6.87 -4.94
N ILE A 208 21.37 -7.25 -4.27
CA ILE A 208 21.17 -6.99 -2.84
C ILE A 208 22.23 -7.70 -2.00
N LEU A 209 22.45 -9.00 -2.22
CA LEU A 209 23.43 -9.80 -1.46
C LEU A 209 24.84 -9.23 -1.59
N ASP A 210 25.25 -8.87 -2.81
CA ASP A 210 26.59 -8.35 -3.12
C ASP A 210 26.86 -6.99 -2.48
N ASN A 211 25.81 -6.19 -2.23
CA ASN A 211 25.91 -4.82 -1.70
C ASN A 211 25.33 -4.69 -0.27
N ALA A 212 25.03 -5.80 0.39
CA ALA A 212 24.41 -5.78 1.71
C ALA A 212 25.44 -5.44 2.80
N GLU A 213 25.18 -4.36 3.55
CA GLU A 213 26.03 -3.98 4.69
C GLU A 213 25.68 -4.74 5.97
N GLY A 214 24.41 -5.12 6.16
CA GLY A 214 23.91 -5.79 7.36
C GLY A 214 23.69 -7.30 7.19
N GLU A 215 23.96 -8.06 8.25
CA GLU A 215 23.83 -9.53 8.25
C GLU A 215 22.39 -9.99 7.97
N TRP A 216 21.41 -9.25 8.50
CA TRP A 216 19.99 -9.51 8.21
C TRP A 216 19.69 -9.45 6.70
N MET A 217 20.24 -8.46 6.00
CA MET A 217 20.02 -8.24 4.57
C MET A 217 20.63 -9.38 3.73
N LYS A 218 21.85 -9.83 4.11
CA LYS A 218 22.52 -10.98 3.51
C LYS A 218 21.74 -12.27 3.71
N ASN A 219 21.25 -12.49 4.94
CA ASN A 219 20.47 -13.68 5.29
C ASN A 219 19.14 -13.71 4.53
N SER A 220 18.42 -12.59 4.47
CA SER A 220 17.19 -12.48 3.69
C SER A 220 17.42 -12.73 2.20
N ALA A 221 18.47 -12.15 1.62
CA ALA A 221 18.79 -12.37 0.21
C ALA A 221 19.19 -13.82 -0.08
N THR A 222 20.01 -14.42 0.78
CA THR A 222 20.43 -15.82 0.66
C THR A 222 19.23 -16.78 0.74
N LEU A 223 18.35 -16.56 1.72
CA LEU A 223 17.11 -17.34 1.86
C LEU A 223 16.26 -17.22 0.59
N ARG A 224 16.03 -16.00 0.10
CA ARG A 224 15.16 -15.78 -1.06
C ARG A 224 15.73 -16.35 -2.35
N LEU A 225 17.06 -16.28 -2.54
CA LEU A 225 17.73 -16.94 -3.68
C LEU A 225 17.53 -18.46 -3.65
N ARG A 226 17.69 -19.09 -2.47
CA ARG A 226 17.44 -20.53 -2.27
C ARG A 226 15.98 -20.90 -2.47
N GLN A 227 15.04 -20.05 -2.07
CA GLN A 227 13.62 -20.26 -2.35
C GLN A 227 13.36 -20.25 -3.86
N LEU A 228 13.92 -19.29 -4.60
CA LEU A 228 13.79 -19.27 -6.06
C LEU A 228 14.42 -20.51 -6.71
N ASP A 229 15.58 -20.97 -6.22
CA ASP A 229 16.19 -22.24 -6.69
C ASP A 229 15.30 -23.46 -6.40
N ALA A 230 14.61 -23.48 -5.24
CA ALA A 230 13.67 -24.54 -4.89
C ALA A 230 12.44 -24.53 -5.82
N MET A 231 11.94 -23.35 -6.20
CA MET A 231 10.83 -23.21 -7.14
C MET A 231 11.21 -23.76 -8.52
N ASP A 232 12.40 -23.41 -9.02
CA ASP A 232 12.90 -23.91 -10.32
C ASP A 232 13.09 -25.44 -10.29
N ALA A 233 13.61 -25.98 -9.18
CA ALA A 233 13.73 -27.43 -8.97
C ALA A 233 12.36 -28.13 -8.92
N LEU A 234 11.36 -27.52 -8.27
CA LEU A 234 9.99 -28.06 -8.24
C LEU A 234 9.38 -28.14 -9.63
N ASP A 235 9.58 -27.14 -10.48
CA ASP A 235 9.07 -27.16 -11.85
C ASP A 235 9.72 -28.29 -12.66
N GLU A 236 11.04 -28.47 -12.54
CA GLU A 236 11.76 -29.57 -13.18
C GLU A 236 11.28 -30.94 -12.69
N LEU A 237 11.12 -31.10 -11.38
CA LEU A 237 10.66 -32.34 -10.76
C LEU A 237 9.22 -32.68 -11.14
N ASN A 238 8.32 -31.70 -11.14
CA ASN A 238 6.94 -31.90 -11.59
C ASN A 238 6.90 -32.23 -13.09
N ALA A 239 7.77 -31.64 -13.91
CA ALA A 239 7.90 -32.02 -15.32
C ALA A 239 8.40 -33.48 -15.49
N ILE A 240 9.33 -33.94 -14.64
CA ILE A 240 9.76 -35.34 -14.57
C ILE A 240 8.58 -36.25 -14.20
N GLY A 241 7.85 -35.91 -13.14
CA GLY A 241 6.66 -36.65 -12.70
C GLY A 241 5.58 -36.74 -13.79
N ALA A 242 5.33 -35.65 -14.52
CA ALA A 242 4.40 -35.63 -15.64
C ALA A 242 4.84 -36.54 -16.79
N ARG A 243 6.13 -36.54 -17.15
CA ARG A 243 6.67 -37.45 -18.18
C ARG A 243 6.55 -38.92 -17.77
N TYR A 244 6.86 -39.23 -16.52
CA TYR A 244 6.66 -40.56 -15.97
C TYR A 244 5.19 -40.99 -16.09
N ALA A 245 4.25 -40.12 -15.68
CA ALA A 245 2.82 -40.41 -15.70
C ALA A 245 2.30 -40.65 -17.12
N ALA A 246 2.75 -39.84 -18.10
CA ALA A 246 2.39 -40.01 -19.51
C ALA A 246 2.88 -41.35 -20.09
N ARG A 247 4.04 -41.85 -19.63
CA ARG A 247 4.62 -43.11 -20.10
C ARG A 247 4.01 -44.35 -19.45
N VAL A 248 3.70 -44.28 -18.16
CA VAL A 248 3.18 -45.42 -17.37
C VAL A 248 1.65 -45.47 -17.38
N GLY A 249 0.98 -44.36 -17.71
CA GLY A 249 -0.48 -44.24 -17.69
C GLY A 249 -1.07 -43.94 -16.32
N ARG A 250 -0.22 -43.71 -15.29
CA ARG A 250 -0.61 -43.28 -13.94
C ARG A 250 0.51 -42.48 -13.26
N PRO A 251 0.20 -41.59 -12.31
CA PRO A 251 1.23 -40.92 -11.50
C PRO A 251 2.06 -41.92 -10.69
N ALA A 252 3.29 -41.51 -10.36
CA ALA A 252 4.13 -42.23 -9.41
C ALA A 252 3.52 -42.12 -8.01
N THR A 253 3.50 -43.22 -7.26
CA THR A 253 2.95 -43.24 -5.89
C THR A 253 4.04 -43.13 -4.82
N SER A 254 5.31 -43.19 -5.21
CA SER A 254 6.45 -43.06 -4.31
C SER A 254 7.70 -42.55 -5.02
N TRP A 255 8.64 -42.00 -4.26
CA TRP A 255 9.95 -41.62 -4.78
C TRP A 255 10.72 -42.79 -5.37
N ASP A 256 10.66 -43.99 -4.79
CA ASP A 256 11.36 -45.18 -5.32
C ASP A 256 10.88 -45.58 -6.72
N GLU A 257 9.60 -45.35 -7.02
CA GLU A 257 9.03 -45.57 -8.34
C GLU A 257 9.55 -44.54 -9.34
N LEU A 258 9.53 -43.26 -8.96
CA LEU A 258 10.01 -42.17 -9.82
C LEU A 258 11.53 -42.23 -10.06
N VAL A 259 12.31 -42.53 -9.02
CA VAL A 259 13.77 -42.67 -9.09
C VAL A 259 14.18 -43.78 -10.05
N ARG A 260 13.56 -44.97 -9.94
CA ARG A 260 13.82 -46.08 -10.86
C ARG A 260 13.28 -45.80 -12.26
N GLY A 261 12.08 -45.22 -12.33
CA GLY A 261 11.38 -44.95 -13.59
C GLY A 261 12.09 -43.93 -14.47
N GLU A 262 12.66 -42.88 -13.87
CA GLU A 262 13.28 -41.74 -14.56
C GLU A 262 14.81 -41.69 -14.35
N ARG A 263 15.40 -42.74 -13.76
CA ARG A 263 16.85 -42.89 -13.52
C ARG A 263 17.46 -41.73 -12.73
N LEU A 264 16.76 -41.25 -11.71
CA LEU A 264 17.26 -40.21 -10.82
C LEU A 264 18.40 -40.77 -9.94
N ARG A 265 19.30 -39.90 -9.48
CA ARG A 265 20.43 -40.30 -8.61
C ARG A 265 20.03 -40.65 -7.18
N GLY A 266 18.77 -40.41 -6.82
CA GLY A 266 18.20 -40.59 -5.48
C GLY A 266 17.00 -39.68 -5.28
N VAL A 267 16.47 -39.62 -4.06
CA VAL A 267 15.44 -38.63 -3.70
C VAL A 267 16.07 -37.24 -3.73
N PRO A 268 15.60 -36.33 -4.61
CA PRO A 268 16.13 -34.98 -4.71
C PRO A 268 15.93 -34.21 -3.40
N LEU A 269 16.94 -33.45 -3.01
CA LEU A 269 16.91 -32.55 -1.86
C LEU A 269 16.68 -31.12 -2.34
N ASP A 270 15.97 -30.33 -1.56
CA ASP A 270 15.85 -28.89 -1.76
C ASP A 270 17.20 -28.18 -1.48
N PRO A 271 17.36 -26.91 -1.87
CA PRO A 271 18.58 -26.13 -1.58
C PRO A 271 18.90 -25.94 -0.09
N GLY A 272 17.97 -26.28 0.80
CA GLY A 272 18.15 -26.33 2.26
C GLY A 272 18.55 -27.72 2.79
N GLY A 273 18.65 -28.74 1.93
CA GLY A 273 19.00 -30.11 2.27
C GLY A 273 17.83 -30.98 2.75
N THR A 274 16.59 -30.50 2.68
CA THR A 274 15.40 -31.28 3.05
C THR A 274 14.86 -32.01 1.81
N PRO A 275 14.50 -33.30 1.88
CA PRO A 275 13.89 -34.00 0.74
C PRO A 275 12.57 -33.36 0.29
N PHE A 276 12.34 -33.29 -1.02
CA PHE A 276 11.04 -32.92 -1.56
C PHE A 276 9.96 -33.96 -1.21
N GLU A 277 8.72 -33.52 -1.08
CA GLU A 277 7.58 -34.38 -0.78
C GLU A 277 6.82 -34.71 -2.06
N LEU A 278 6.46 -35.98 -2.24
CA LEU A 278 5.62 -36.46 -3.33
C LEU A 278 4.27 -36.85 -2.73
N ASP A 279 3.19 -36.28 -3.26
CA ASP A 279 1.82 -36.68 -2.91
C ASP A 279 1.45 -37.97 -3.65
N PRO A 280 1.23 -39.10 -2.95
CA PRO A 280 0.91 -40.37 -3.60
C PRO A 280 -0.41 -40.38 -4.35
N ALA A 281 -1.35 -39.50 -4.00
CA ALA A 281 -2.68 -39.47 -4.61
C ALA A 281 -2.67 -38.73 -5.96
N THR A 282 -1.91 -37.64 -6.05
CA THR A 282 -1.88 -36.79 -7.24
C THR A 282 -0.60 -36.97 -8.08
N GLY A 283 0.47 -37.50 -7.48
CA GLY A 283 1.81 -37.52 -8.06
C GLY A 283 2.51 -36.16 -8.08
N ARG A 284 1.91 -35.13 -7.47
CA ARG A 284 2.49 -33.78 -7.39
C ARG A 284 3.66 -33.77 -6.43
N ILE A 285 4.73 -33.08 -6.82
CA ILE A 285 5.90 -32.87 -5.99
C ILE A 285 5.85 -31.45 -5.43
N ASP A 286 6.07 -31.31 -4.14
CA ASP A 286 6.02 -30.04 -3.43
C ASP A 286 7.17 -29.91 -2.42
N LEU A 287 7.39 -28.70 -1.93
CA LEU A 287 8.36 -28.43 -0.88
C LEU A 287 7.84 -29.00 0.45
N SER A 288 8.70 -29.70 1.19
CA SER A 288 8.34 -30.17 2.53
C SER A 288 7.99 -29.02 3.45
N ARG A 289 6.92 -29.16 4.24
CA ARG A 289 6.58 -28.21 5.32
C ARG A 289 7.64 -28.14 6.43
N ARG A 290 8.57 -29.10 6.46
CA ARG A 290 9.71 -29.12 7.40
C ARG A 290 10.94 -28.41 6.84
N SER A 291 10.92 -28.02 5.57
CA SER A 291 12.01 -27.28 4.95
C SER A 291 12.19 -25.91 5.61
N SER A 292 13.44 -25.49 5.76
CA SER A 292 13.78 -24.12 6.15
C SER A 292 13.39 -23.06 5.10
N LEU A 293 13.04 -23.50 3.89
CA LEU A 293 12.62 -22.64 2.78
C LEU A 293 11.10 -22.43 2.73
N TRP A 294 10.32 -23.12 3.57
CA TRP A 294 8.86 -23.01 3.61
C TRP A 294 8.38 -21.76 4.40
N PRO A 295 7.35 -21.03 3.94
CA PRO A 295 6.65 -21.17 2.67
C PRO A 295 7.43 -20.52 1.51
N LEU A 296 7.24 -21.06 0.30
CA LEU A 296 7.77 -20.45 -0.91
C LEU A 296 6.99 -19.17 -1.27
N PRO A 297 7.62 -18.24 -2.01
CA PRO A 297 6.92 -17.14 -2.67
C PRO A 297 5.74 -17.68 -3.48
N THR A 298 4.59 -17.01 -3.44
CA THR A 298 3.57 -17.19 -4.48
C THR A 298 4.15 -16.68 -5.79
N GLY A 299 4.07 -17.41 -6.91
CA GLY A 299 4.64 -16.98 -8.20
C GLY A 299 5.05 -18.10 -9.15
#